data_AF-A0AB39HVR8-F1
#
_entry.id   AF-A0AB39HVR8-F1
#
_cell.length_a   1.000
_cell.length_b   1.000
_cell.length_c   1.000
_cell.angle_alpha   90.00
_cell.angle_beta   90.00
_cell.angle_gamma   90.00
#
_symmetry.space_group_name_H-M   'P 1'
#
loop_
_entity.id
_entity.type
_entity.pdbx_description
1 polymer ?
#
loop_
_entity_poly.entity_id
_entity_poly.type
_entity_poly.pdbx_seq_one_letter_code
_entity_poly.pdbx_strand_id
1 'polypeptide(L)'
;MDFLQPPDPPGAVHCLRCGTCVTEDEQRGGVCIDCQPAEDGEQSAFPVAANEYAGHGPSHGITIRDYFAAKAMNGICAHNDTWGLVEQEIADHAYRIADAMLAARVKP
;
A
#
# COMPACT_ATOMS: atom_id res chain seq x y z
N MET A 1 35.78 0.38 -5.36
CA MET A 1 35.04 0.71 -6.60
C MET A 1 33.87 1.54 -6.14
N ASP A 2 34.13 2.79 -5.78
CA ASP A 2 33.10 3.73 -5.38
C ASP A 2 32.39 4.17 -6.66
N PHE A 3 31.17 3.68 -6.84
CA PHE A 3 30.29 4.17 -7.90
C PHE A 3 30.02 5.64 -7.60
N LEU A 4 30.76 6.55 -8.23
CA LEU A 4 30.43 7.97 -8.27
C LEU A 4 29.01 8.08 -8.82
N GLN A 5 28.02 8.26 -7.95
CA GLN A 5 26.69 8.65 -8.40
C GLN A 5 26.85 10.03 -9.08
N PRO A 6 26.32 10.21 -10.30
CA PRO A 6 26.35 11.50 -10.96
C PRO A 6 25.73 12.55 -10.03
N PRO A 7 26.25 13.79 -10.03
CA PRO A 7 25.70 14.85 -9.19
C PRO A 7 24.22 15.03 -9.50
N ASP A 8 23.41 15.19 -8.45
CA ASP A 8 21.98 15.36 -8.58
C ASP A 8 21.65 16.60 -9.43
N PRO A 9 20.58 16.55 -10.25
CA PRO A 9 20.17 17.69 -11.03
C PRO A 9 19.80 18.88 -10.12
N PRO A 10 20.06 20.13 -10.54
CA PRO A 10 19.76 21.31 -9.74
C PRO A 10 18.26 21.39 -9.44
N GLY A 11 17.90 21.49 -8.15
CA GLY A 11 16.50 21.51 -7.69
C GLY A 11 15.94 20.11 -7.37
N ALA A 12 16.71 19.04 -7.56
CA ALA A 12 16.30 17.72 -7.12
C ALA A 12 16.35 17.61 -5.59
N VAL A 13 15.38 16.89 -5.04
CA VAL A 13 15.30 16.57 -3.62
C VAL A 13 15.15 15.08 -3.43
N HIS A 14 15.46 14.59 -2.24
CA HIS A 14 15.32 13.17 -1.91
C HIS A 14 13.94 12.92 -1.31
N CYS A 15 13.24 11.92 -1.84
CA CYS A 15 11.94 11.53 -1.31
C CYS A 15 12.04 11.13 0.17
N LEU A 16 11.17 11.69 1.00
CA LEU A 16 11.13 11.43 2.45
C LEU A 16 10.82 9.97 2.85
N ARG A 17 10.42 9.12 1.90
CA ARG A 17 9.98 7.74 2.15
C ARG A 17 10.97 6.69 1.64
N CYS A 18 11.44 6.84 0.40
CA CYS A 18 12.32 5.87 -0.25
C CYS A 18 13.74 6.39 -0.50
N GLY A 19 14.00 7.69 -0.30
CA GLY A 19 15.29 8.31 -0.55
C GLY A 19 15.64 8.49 -2.03
N THR A 20 14.72 8.19 -2.95
CA THR A 20 14.94 8.41 -4.39
C THR A 20 15.08 9.90 -4.69
N CYS A 21 16.10 10.25 -5.48
CA CYS A 21 16.29 11.59 -6.02
C CYS A 21 15.17 11.88 -7.04
N VAL A 22 14.40 12.94 -6.81
CA VAL A 22 13.27 13.36 -7.65
C VAL A 22 13.30 14.86 -7.88
N THR A 23 12.79 15.29 -9.03
CA THR A 23 12.67 16.72 -9.37
C THR A 23 11.36 17.31 -8.81
N GLU A 24 11.25 18.65 -8.79
CA GLU A 24 10.06 19.35 -8.27
C GLU A 24 8.76 18.94 -8.99
N ASP A 25 8.83 18.60 -10.28
CA ASP A 25 7.68 18.18 -11.08
C ASP A 25 7.24 16.72 -10.79
N GLU A 26 8.12 15.92 -10.19
CA GLU A 26 7.93 14.49 -9.92
C GLU A 26 7.57 14.20 -8.45
N GLN A 27 7.25 15.25 -7.69
CA GLN A 27 6.93 15.15 -6.27
C GLN A 27 5.70 15.98 -5.87
N ARG A 28 5.03 15.56 -4.81
CA ARG A 28 4.08 16.40 -4.07
C ARG A 28 4.49 16.42 -2.60
N GLY A 29 4.82 17.60 -2.08
CA GLY A 29 5.19 17.77 -0.67
C GLY A 29 6.43 16.99 -0.22
N GLY A 30 7.44 16.81 -1.09
CA GLY A 30 8.68 16.08 -0.75
C GLY A 30 8.58 14.55 -0.84
N VAL A 31 7.48 14.03 -1.38
CA VAL A 31 7.28 12.59 -1.61
C VAL A 31 7.15 12.34 -3.12
N CYS A 32 7.89 11.37 -3.66
CA CYS A 32 7.81 11.04 -5.08
C CYS A 32 6.42 10.50 -5.44
N ILE A 33 6.01 10.64 -6.70
CA ILE A 33 4.70 10.16 -7.19
C ILE A 33 4.44 8.69 -6.82
N ASP A 34 5.46 7.83 -6.85
CA ASP A 34 5.34 6.42 -6.47
C ASP A 34 5.09 6.19 -4.98
N CYS A 35 5.58 7.10 -4.14
CA CYS A 35 5.43 7.03 -2.69
C CYS A 35 4.22 7.82 -2.17
N GLN A 36 3.53 8.57 -3.05
CA GLN A 36 2.31 9.27 -2.68
C GLN A 36 1.29 8.25 -2.13
N PRO A 37 0.57 8.58 -1.05
CA PRO A 37 -0.62 7.81 -0.71
C PRO A 37 -1.59 7.92 -1.88
N ALA A 38 -2.08 6.80 -2.41
CA ALA A 38 -3.17 6.93 -3.36
C ALA A 38 -4.43 7.39 -2.65
N GLU A 39 -5.25 8.10 -3.40
CA GLU A 39 -6.59 8.44 -2.96
C GLU A 39 -7.43 7.16 -2.92
N ASP A 40 -8.23 7.03 -1.86
CA ASP A 40 -9.02 5.83 -1.58
C ASP A 40 -9.94 5.51 -2.77
N GLY A 41 -9.66 4.42 -3.49
CA GLY A 41 -10.54 3.89 -4.55
C GLY A 41 -9.97 3.83 -5.97
N GLU A 42 -8.80 4.42 -6.23
CA GLU A 42 -8.18 4.40 -7.58
C GLU A 42 -7.08 3.34 -7.76
N GLN A 43 -6.67 2.69 -6.68
CA GLN A 43 -5.70 1.59 -6.73
C GLN A 43 -6.37 0.27 -7.12
N SER A 44 -5.71 -0.47 -8.01
CA SER A 44 -6.10 -1.83 -8.35
C SER A 44 -6.05 -2.72 -7.12
N ALA A 45 -7.09 -3.54 -6.88
CA ALA A 45 -7.14 -4.43 -5.71
C ALA A 45 -6.00 -5.47 -5.69
N PHE A 46 -5.40 -5.76 -6.84
CA PHE A 46 -4.21 -6.61 -6.97
C PHE A 46 -3.10 -5.82 -7.66
N PRO A 47 -1.82 -6.13 -7.38
CA PRO A 47 -0.70 -5.48 -8.06
C PRO A 47 -0.83 -5.65 -9.58
N VAL A 48 -0.81 -4.55 -10.33
CA VAL A 48 -0.76 -4.60 -11.78
C VAL A 48 0.69 -4.36 -12.19
N ALA A 49 1.26 -5.31 -12.94
CA ALA A 49 2.58 -5.13 -13.51
C ALA A 49 2.55 -3.90 -14.42
N ALA A 50 3.57 -3.04 -14.30
CA ALA A 50 3.76 -1.93 -15.21
C ALA A 50 3.82 -2.48 -16.64
N ASN A 51 2.83 -2.15 -17.45
CA ASN A 51 2.84 -2.43 -18.87
C ASN A 51 2.66 -1.12 -19.63
N GLU A 52 3.03 -1.13 -20.91
CA GLU A 52 3.09 0.06 -21.77
C GLU A 52 1.73 0.77 -21.91
N TYR A 53 0.63 0.08 -21.60
CA TYR A 53 -0.75 0.55 -21.69
C TYR A 53 -1.34 0.99 -20.34
N ALA A 54 -0.72 0.60 -19.22
CA ALA A 54 -1.11 0.93 -17.85
C ALA A 54 -0.32 2.17 -17.40
N GLY A 55 -0.48 3.26 -18.16
CA GLY A 55 0.26 4.52 -17.98
C GLY A 55 0.50 4.88 -16.52
N HIS A 56 1.78 5.16 -16.21
CA HIS A 56 2.32 5.58 -14.91
C HIS A 56 2.50 4.49 -13.85
N GLY A 57 3.67 3.84 -13.88
CA GLY A 57 4.27 3.14 -12.73
C GLY A 57 3.59 1.84 -12.28
N PRO A 58 4.26 1.00 -11.46
CA PRO A 58 3.59 -0.12 -10.81
C PRO A 58 2.47 0.42 -9.91
N SER A 59 1.23 0.01 -10.15
CA SER A 59 0.15 0.31 -9.21
C SER A 59 0.34 -0.54 -7.97
N HIS A 60 0.70 0.11 -6.86
CA HIS A 60 0.73 -0.51 -5.56
C HIS A 60 -0.72 -0.83 -5.20
N GLY A 61 -1.13 -2.09 -5.35
CA GLY A 61 -2.47 -2.52 -4.96
C GLY A 61 -2.68 -2.49 -3.44
N ILE A 62 -3.80 -3.04 -2.95
CA ILE A 62 -4.07 -3.08 -1.50
C ILE A 62 -2.95 -3.78 -0.74
N THR A 63 -2.76 -3.43 0.53
CA THR A 63 -1.74 -4.09 1.34
C THR A 63 -2.13 -5.56 1.60
N ILE A 64 -1.14 -6.43 1.89
CA ILE A 64 -1.41 -7.81 2.31
C ILE A 64 -2.32 -7.85 3.56
N ARG A 65 -2.21 -6.84 4.43
CA ARG A 65 -3.06 -6.68 5.61
C ARG A 65 -4.52 -6.49 5.20
N ASP A 66 -4.79 -5.56 4.29
CA ASP A 66 -6.15 -5.26 3.82
C ASP A 66 -6.77 -6.46 3.10
N TYR A 67 -5.96 -7.22 2.37
CA TYR A 67 -6.40 -8.47 1.75
C TYR A 67 -6.87 -9.51 2.79
N PHE A 68 -6.10 -9.72 3.86
CA PHE A 68 -6.51 -10.63 4.93
C PHE A 68 -7.73 -10.10 5.70
N ALA A 69 -7.79 -8.79 5.95
CA ALA A 69 -8.94 -8.17 6.59
C ALA A 69 -10.22 -8.37 5.75
N ALA A 70 -10.16 -8.12 4.44
CA ALA A 70 -11.29 -8.32 3.54
C ALA A 70 -11.79 -9.78 3.54
N LYS A 71 -10.87 -10.76 3.59
CA LYS A 71 -11.26 -12.17 3.73
C LYS A 71 -11.92 -12.48 5.07
N ALA A 72 -11.35 -11.97 6.16
CA ALA A 72 -11.90 -12.18 7.50
C ALA A 72 -13.30 -11.56 7.63
N MET A 73 -13.46 -10.31 7.16
CA MET A 73 -14.75 -9.62 7.07
C MET A 73 -15.78 -10.46 6.33
N ASN A 74 -15.43 -11.02 5.16
CA ASN A 74 -16.37 -11.82 4.38
C ASN A 74 -16.84 -13.08 5.14
N GLY A 75 -15.94 -13.73 5.88
CA GLY A 75 -16.30 -14.85 6.77
C GLY A 75 -17.17 -14.44 7.95
N ILE A 76 -16.85 -13.30 8.59
CA ILE A 76 -17.64 -12.73 9.70
C ILE A 76 -19.06 -12.44 9.22
N CYS A 77 -19.23 -11.75 8.08
CA CYS A 77 -20.55 -11.39 7.55
C CYS A 77 -21.37 -12.58 7.05
N ALA A 78 -20.73 -13.70 6.72
CA ALA A 78 -21.43 -14.91 6.24
C ALA A 78 -22.04 -15.76 7.38
N HIS A 79 -21.61 -15.56 8.62
CA HIS A 79 -22.13 -16.30 9.77
C HIS A 79 -23.47 -15.71 10.25
N ASN A 80 -24.39 -16.53 10.74
CA ASN A 80 -25.68 -16.06 11.26
C ASN A 80 -25.56 -15.40 12.64
N ASP A 81 -24.68 -15.91 13.51
CA ASP A 81 -24.46 -15.37 14.86
C ASP A 81 -23.80 -13.98 14.88
N THR A 82 -23.34 -13.49 13.73
CA THR A 82 -22.75 -12.15 13.60
C THR A 82 -23.77 -11.11 13.14
N TRP A 83 -25.03 -11.52 12.90
CA TRP A 83 -26.14 -10.61 12.61
C TRP A 83 -26.42 -9.72 13.82
N GLY A 84 -26.06 -8.44 13.70
CA GLY A 84 -26.21 -7.45 14.76
C GLY A 84 -24.91 -6.77 15.19
N LEU A 85 -23.75 -7.25 14.72
CA LEU A 85 -22.52 -6.49 14.84
C LEU A 85 -22.61 -5.21 14.02
N VAL A 86 -22.14 -4.09 14.58
CA VAL A 86 -22.01 -2.83 13.82
C VAL A 86 -20.78 -2.89 12.92
N GLU A 87 -20.79 -2.11 11.84
CA GLU A 87 -19.74 -2.12 10.81
C GLU A 87 -18.34 -1.90 11.40
N GLN A 88 -18.25 -1.07 12.45
CA GLN A 88 -17.00 -0.80 13.16
C GLN A 88 -16.44 -2.05 13.87
N GLU A 89 -17.30 -2.88 14.47
CA GLU A 89 -16.87 -4.11 15.14
C GLU A 89 -16.38 -5.15 14.12
N ILE A 90 -17.04 -5.23 12.96
CA ILE A 90 -16.65 -6.11 11.87
C ILE A 90 -15.26 -5.71 11.35
N ALA A 91 -15.04 -4.42 11.12
CA ALA A 91 -13.75 -3.89 10.69
C ALA A 91 -12.64 -4.17 11.72
N ASP A 92 -12.90 -3.89 13.00
CA ASP A 92 -11.95 -4.13 14.09
C ASP A 92 -11.56 -5.61 14.19
N HIS A 93 -12.53 -6.52 14.14
CA HIS A 93 -12.26 -7.96 14.16
C HIS A 93 -11.49 -8.42 12.93
N ALA A 94 -11.85 -7.94 11.74
CA ALA A 94 -11.17 -8.27 10.49
C ALA A 94 -9.69 -7.88 10.52
N TYR A 95 -9.37 -6.66 10.95
CA TYR A 95 -7.98 -6.20 11.05
C TYR A 95 -7.18 -6.91 12.14
N ARG A 96 -7.80 -7.28 13.27
CA ARG A 96 -7.13 -8.11 14.30
C ARG A 96 -6.76 -9.49 13.77
N ILE A 97 -7.63 -10.11 12.98
CA ILE A 97 -7.34 -11.40 12.33
C ILE A 97 -6.20 -11.23 11.31
N ALA A 98 -6.23 -10.15 10.51
CA ALA A 98 -5.16 -9.85 9.56
C ALA A 98 -3.79 -9.68 10.24
N ASP A 99 -3.74 -8.94 11.36
CA ASP A 99 -2.52 -8.75 12.14
C ASP A 99 -2.01 -10.07 12.73
N ALA A 100 -2.90 -10.93 13.21
CA ALA A 100 -2.54 -12.26 13.71
C ALA A 100 -1.94 -13.14 12.60
N MET A 101 -2.47 -13.07 11.37
CA MET A 101 -1.92 -13.79 10.22
C MET A 101 -0.52 -13.28 9.84
N LEU A 102 -0.32 -11.96 9.85
CA LEU A 102 1.00 -11.37 9.60
C LEU A 102 2.01 -11.78 10.68
N ALA A 103 1.62 -11.74 11.96
CA ALA A 103 2.46 -12.19 13.06
C ALA A 103 2.82 -13.67 12.96
N ALA A 104 1.87 -14.52 12.52
CA ALA A 104 2.12 -15.94 12.31
C ALA A 104 3.15 -16.22 11.21
N ARG A 105 3.25 -15.35 10.18
CA ARG A 105 4.27 -15.47 9.11
C ARG A 105 5.68 -15.13 9.56
N VAL A 106 5.84 -14.34 10.63
CA VAL A 106 7.15 -13.92 11.15
C VAL A 106 7.72 -14.94 12.14
N LYS A 107 6.91 -15.92 12.59
CA LYS A 107 7.40 -17.03 13.41
C LYS A 107 8.29 -17.95 12.56
N PRO A 108 9.51 -18.29 13.04
CA PRO A 108 10.50 -19.10 12.31
C PRO A 108 10.08 -20.56 12.11
#